data_AF-A0A7S1D0G0-F1
#
_entry.id   AF-A0A7S1D0G0-F1
#
_cell.length_a   1.000
_cell.length_b   1.000
_cell.length_c   1.000
_cell.angle_alpha   90.00
_cell.angle_beta   90.00
_cell.angle_gamma   90.00
#
_symmetry.space_group_name_H-M   'P 1'
#
loop_
_entity.id
_entity.type
_entity.pdbx_description
1 polymer ?
#
loop_
_entity_poly.entity_id
_entity_poly.type
_entity_poly.pdbx_seq_one_letter_code
_entity_poly.pdbx_strand_id
1 'polypeptide(L)'
;GSCGQCSTVHDMSVMGQTRNTLTHDSTMCAMLIFVGGKRAVSKCLGRKVGFTKPCNNCWVDNIKCTFQSCKFTCLKYKLFGESNNSDDGNLNSCLQCDERMCGPEFLSCSGANRRRMGVVSDIGRDQDSEQCKVTDFNWASS
;
A
#
# COMPACT_ATOMS: atom_id res chain seq x y z
N GLY A 1 -13.30 -2.01 -11.17
CA GLY A 1 -13.73 -0.89 -10.29
C GLY A 1 -13.41 0.43 -10.97
N SER A 2 -14.01 1.53 -10.51
CA SER A 2 -13.81 2.86 -11.11
C SER A 2 -12.37 3.37 -10.96
N CYS A 3 -11.93 4.19 -11.92
CA CYS A 3 -10.67 4.93 -11.83
C CYS A 3 -10.68 5.90 -10.63
N GLY A 4 -9.51 6.16 -10.08
CA GLY A 4 -9.31 7.07 -8.95
C GLY A 4 -8.04 7.90 -9.11
N GLN A 5 -7.58 8.52 -8.02
CA GLN A 5 -6.48 9.47 -8.03
C GLN A 5 -5.12 8.83 -8.41
N CYS A 6 -4.98 7.51 -8.25
CA CYS A 6 -3.77 6.76 -8.62
C CYS A 6 -3.88 6.09 -10.00
N SER A 7 -4.95 6.33 -10.76
CA SER A 7 -5.16 5.71 -12.08
C SER A 7 -4.49 6.46 -13.23
N THR A 8 -3.47 7.29 -12.95
CA THR A 8 -2.65 7.92 -13.99
C THR A 8 -1.57 6.95 -14.48
N VAL A 9 -1.10 7.11 -15.72
CA VAL A 9 0.00 6.30 -16.26
C VAL A 9 1.25 6.39 -15.37
N HIS A 10 1.56 7.59 -14.86
CA HIS A 10 2.67 7.80 -13.93
C HIS A 10 2.53 6.98 -12.65
N ASP A 11 1.40 7.10 -11.95
CA ASP A 11 1.21 6.43 -10.65
C ASP A 11 1.14 4.91 -10.79
N MET A 12 0.54 4.41 -11.87
CA MET A 12 0.55 2.99 -12.22
C MET A 12 1.98 2.52 -12.52
N SER A 13 2.76 3.27 -13.30
CA SER A 13 4.16 2.93 -13.55
C SER A 13 4.98 2.89 -12.25
N VAL A 14 4.79 3.85 -11.34
CA VAL A 14 5.42 3.86 -10.01
C VAL A 14 5.05 2.59 -9.23
N MET A 15 3.77 2.19 -9.19
CA MET A 15 3.34 0.97 -8.50
C MET A 15 3.96 -0.31 -9.10
N GLY A 16 4.15 -0.35 -10.41
CA GLY A 16 4.83 -1.46 -11.10
C GLY A 16 6.34 -1.50 -10.79
N GLN A 17 7.02 -0.36 -10.91
CA GLN A 17 8.47 -0.26 -10.68
C GLN A 17 8.85 -0.50 -9.22
N THR A 18 8.02 -0.04 -8.28
CA THR A 18 8.24 -0.20 -6.84
C THR A 18 7.61 -1.46 -6.26
N ARG A 19 7.24 -2.44 -7.09
CA ARG A 19 6.50 -3.64 -6.64
C ARG A 19 7.15 -4.40 -5.48
N ASN A 20 8.47 -4.34 -5.37
CA ASN A 20 9.26 -5.03 -4.34
C ASN A 20 9.70 -4.14 -3.16
N THR A 21 9.41 -2.83 -3.20
CA THR A 21 9.86 -1.88 -2.17
C THR A 21 8.74 -1.01 -1.60
N LEU A 22 7.60 -0.89 -2.29
CA LEU A 22 6.53 0.01 -1.91
C LEU A 22 5.97 -0.25 -0.51
N THR A 23 5.83 -1.51 -0.09
CA THR A 23 5.34 -1.83 1.26
C THR A 23 6.34 -1.41 2.31
N HIS A 24 7.63 -1.70 2.09
CA HIS A 24 8.71 -1.26 2.97
C HIS A 24 8.78 0.27 3.10
N ASP A 25 8.81 0.98 1.97
CA ASP A 25 8.98 2.43 1.93
C ASP A 25 7.77 3.15 2.52
N SER A 26 6.55 2.68 2.22
CA SER A 26 5.33 3.24 2.80
C SER A 26 5.22 2.97 4.30
N THR A 27 5.62 1.78 4.78
CA THR A 27 5.66 1.45 6.21
C THR A 27 6.67 2.33 6.96
N MET A 28 7.86 2.54 6.37
CA MET A 28 8.86 3.45 6.94
C MET A 28 8.33 4.88 7.02
N CYS A 29 7.72 5.38 5.95
CA CYS A 29 7.12 6.71 5.94
C CYS A 29 5.94 6.84 6.91
N ALA A 30 5.15 5.78 7.10
CA ALA A 30 4.01 5.75 8.02
C ALA A 30 4.44 6.03 9.46
N MET A 31 5.62 5.57 9.89
CA MET A 31 6.13 5.83 11.25
C MET A 31 6.33 7.32 11.55
N LEU A 32 6.49 8.16 10.53
CA LEU A 32 6.60 9.61 10.72
C LEU A 32 5.28 10.27 11.18
N ILE A 33 4.16 9.53 11.15
CA ILE A 33 2.88 10.00 11.68
C ILE A 33 2.97 10.37 13.17
N PHE A 34 3.80 9.65 13.95
CA PHE A 34 3.99 9.87 15.39
C PHE A 34 4.74 11.17 15.71
N VAL A 35 5.52 11.70 14.76
CA VAL A 35 6.40 12.87 15.00
C VAL A 35 5.86 14.11 14.30
N GLY A 36 5.54 14.00 13.01
CA GLY A 36 5.16 15.15 12.18
C GLY A 36 3.80 14.99 11.49
N GLY A 37 3.01 14.00 11.91
CA GLY A 37 1.68 13.74 11.38
C GLY A 37 1.63 13.54 9.86
N LYS A 38 0.45 13.82 9.28
CA LYS A 38 0.20 13.64 7.83
C LYS A 38 1.22 14.35 6.94
N ARG A 39 1.70 15.53 7.37
CA ARG A 39 2.64 16.34 6.58
C ARG A 39 3.99 15.67 6.43
N ALA A 40 4.52 15.08 7.50
CA ALA A 40 5.77 14.33 7.45
C ALA A 40 5.64 13.06 6.60
N VAL A 41 4.55 12.31 6.77
CA VAL A 41 4.23 11.12 5.96
C VAL A 41 4.16 11.49 4.47
N SER A 42 3.37 12.52 4.13
CA SER A 42 3.17 12.99 2.76
C SER A 42 4.48 13.38 2.08
N LYS A 43 5.35 14.12 2.78
CA LYS A 43 6.66 14.51 2.28
C LYS A 43 7.60 13.32 2.10
N CYS A 44 7.54 12.33 2.99
CA CYS A 44 8.35 11.11 2.88
C CYS A 44 7.93 10.28 1.68
N LEU A 45 6.63 9.97 1.55
CA LEU A 45 6.10 9.21 0.42
C LEU A 45 6.39 9.89 -0.92
N GLY A 46 6.17 11.20 -1.02
CA GLY A 46 6.48 11.95 -2.24
C GLY A 46 7.96 11.90 -2.64
N ARG A 47 8.88 11.75 -1.68
CA ARG A 47 10.33 11.64 -1.94
C ARG A 47 10.80 10.22 -2.19
N LYS A 48 10.23 9.24 -1.50
CA LYS A 48 10.68 7.84 -1.52
C LYS A 48 9.99 7.01 -2.61
N VAL A 49 8.71 7.28 -2.84
CA VAL A 49 7.88 6.52 -3.78
C VAL A 49 7.67 7.28 -5.09
N GLY A 50 7.39 8.58 -5.01
CA GLY A 50 7.28 9.43 -6.21
C GLY A 50 5.89 9.46 -6.86
N PHE A 51 4.83 9.15 -6.11
CA PHE A 51 3.45 9.35 -6.58
C PHE A 51 3.14 10.82 -6.87
N THR A 52 2.20 11.05 -7.78
CA THR A 52 1.55 12.34 -7.94
C THR A 52 0.92 12.79 -6.62
N LYS A 53 0.79 14.11 -6.42
CA LYS A 53 0.21 14.65 -5.18
C LYS A 53 -1.19 14.09 -4.87
N PRO A 54 -2.12 13.96 -5.84
CA PRO A 54 -3.44 13.37 -5.57
C PRO A 54 -3.36 11.91 -5.13
N CYS A 55 -2.59 11.07 -5.82
CA CYS A 55 -2.41 9.67 -5.41
C CYS A 55 -1.74 9.56 -4.03
N ASN A 56 -0.70 10.37 -3.79
CA ASN A 56 -0.01 10.43 -2.50
C ASN A 56 -0.96 10.77 -1.34
N ASN A 57 -1.97 11.63 -1.56
CA ASN A 57 -2.96 11.94 -0.55
C ASN A 57 -3.80 10.71 -0.15
N CYS A 58 -4.19 9.85 -1.11
CA CYS A 58 -4.89 8.61 -0.80
C CYS A 58 -4.07 7.70 0.12
N TRP A 59 -2.76 7.58 -0.13
CA TRP A 59 -1.86 6.81 0.74
C TRP A 59 -1.72 7.42 2.14
N VAL A 60 -1.60 8.74 2.23
CA VAL A 60 -1.52 9.44 3.53
C VAL A 60 -2.83 9.29 4.32
N ASP A 61 -3.98 9.30 3.64
CA ASP A 61 -5.28 9.08 4.27
C ASP A 61 -5.45 7.63 4.73
N ASN A 62 -4.99 6.66 3.93
CA ASN A 62 -4.93 5.25 4.37
C ASN A 62 -4.07 5.12 5.63
N ILE A 63 -2.83 5.61 5.61
CA ILE A 63 -1.92 5.56 6.77
C ILE A 63 -2.53 6.23 8.01
N LYS A 64 -3.24 7.35 7.84
CA LYS A 64 -3.94 8.00 8.94
C LYS A 64 -5.04 7.09 9.49
N CYS A 65 -5.85 6.46 8.63
CA CYS A 65 -6.85 5.49 9.04
C CYS A 65 -6.20 4.30 9.77
N THR A 66 -5.13 3.71 9.22
CA THR A 66 -4.40 2.60 9.86
C THR A 66 -3.88 3.00 11.23
N PHE A 67 -3.37 4.22 11.38
CA PHE A 67 -2.93 4.75 12.67
C PHE A 67 -4.10 4.93 13.65
N GLN A 68 -5.29 5.28 13.19
CA GLN A 68 -6.46 5.45 14.07
C GLN A 68 -7.08 4.11 14.48
N SER A 69 -7.18 3.17 13.54
CA SER A 69 -7.92 1.91 13.70
C SER A 69 -7.04 0.72 14.08
N CYS A 70 -5.77 0.71 13.68
CA CYS A 70 -4.88 -0.47 13.72
C CYS A 70 -3.55 -0.23 14.45
N LYS A 71 -3.34 0.93 15.10
CA LYS A 71 -2.04 1.31 15.69
C LYS A 71 -1.40 0.26 16.60
N PHE A 72 -2.17 -0.38 17.47
CA PHE A 72 -1.60 -1.35 18.42
C PHE A 72 -1.10 -2.61 17.72
N THR A 73 -1.90 -3.14 16.78
CA THR A 73 -1.54 -4.29 15.94
C THR A 73 -0.33 -3.97 15.07
N CYS A 74 -0.32 -2.82 14.41
CA CYS A 74 0.76 -2.42 13.53
C CYS A 74 2.06 -2.03 14.26
N LEU A 75 1.96 -1.46 15.46
CA LEU A 75 3.15 -1.19 16.27
C LEU A 75 3.78 -2.50 16.76
N LYS A 76 2.97 -3.47 17.18
CA LYS A 76 3.44 -4.81 17.54
C LYS A 76 4.19 -5.45 16.37
N TYR A 77 3.54 -5.51 15.21
CA TYR A 77 4.14 -5.98 13.96
C TYR A 77 5.51 -5.35 13.70
N LYS A 78 5.61 -4.01 13.83
CA LYS A 78 6.86 -3.30 13.56
C LYS A 78 7.94 -3.54 14.62
N LEU A 79 7.58 -3.68 15.89
CA LEU A 79 8.51 -3.94 16.99
C LEU A 79 9.13 -5.34 16.91
N PHE A 80 8.34 -6.34 16.48
CA PHE A 80 8.81 -7.72 16.34
C PHE A 80 9.42 -8.03 14.97
N GLY A 81 9.44 -7.06 14.05
CA GLY A 81 10.06 -7.23 12.73
C GLY A 81 9.41 -8.34 11.89
N GLU A 82 8.10 -8.54 12.07
CA GLU A 82 7.36 -9.58 11.36
C GLU A 82 7.39 -9.35 9.83
N SER A 83 7.31 -10.42 9.05
CA SER A 83 7.19 -10.37 7.59
C SER A 83 5.82 -9.87 7.13
N ASN A 84 5.70 -9.44 5.87
CA ASN A 84 4.41 -9.05 5.28
C ASN A 84 3.36 -10.18 5.35
N ASN A 85 3.83 -11.42 5.42
CA ASN A 85 3.01 -12.62 5.51
C ASN A 85 3.33 -13.38 6.80
N SER A 86 2.34 -14.06 7.37
CA SER A 86 2.53 -15.07 8.41
C SER A 86 3.12 -16.36 7.81
N ASP A 87 3.54 -17.29 8.68
CA ASP A 87 4.08 -18.60 8.26
C ASP A 87 3.10 -19.40 7.39
N ASP A 88 1.79 -19.23 7.62
CA ASP A 88 0.72 -19.86 6.81
C ASP A 88 0.47 -19.18 5.46
N GLY A 89 1.30 -18.23 5.04
CA GLY A 89 1.17 -17.50 3.78
C GLY A 89 0.12 -16.38 3.77
N ASN A 90 -0.72 -16.28 4.79
CA ASN A 90 -1.67 -15.18 4.96
C ASN A 90 -0.97 -13.84 5.22
N LEU A 91 -1.69 -12.72 5.04
CA LEU A 91 -1.19 -11.41 5.44
C LEU A 91 -0.89 -11.38 6.94
N ASN A 92 0.11 -10.61 7.37
CA ASN A 92 0.29 -10.39 8.81
C ASN A 92 -0.88 -9.62 9.43
N SER A 93 -0.94 -9.62 10.76
CA SER A 93 -2.04 -9.00 11.52
C SER A 93 -2.22 -7.50 11.25
N CYS A 94 -1.14 -6.75 10.98
CA CYS A 94 -1.21 -5.34 10.65
C CYS A 94 -1.84 -5.10 9.27
N LEU A 95 -1.35 -5.79 8.25
CA LEU A 95 -1.86 -5.68 6.87
C LEU A 95 -3.31 -6.17 6.76
N GLN A 96 -3.67 -7.23 7.49
CA GLN A 96 -5.08 -7.67 7.57
C GLN A 96 -5.98 -6.59 8.18
N CYS A 97 -5.52 -5.93 9.25
CA CYS A 97 -6.28 -4.85 9.87
C CYS A 97 -6.43 -3.65 8.92
N ASP A 98 -5.34 -3.27 8.24
CA ASP A 98 -5.35 -2.18 7.26
C ASP A 98 -6.33 -2.46 6.11
N GLU A 99 -6.22 -3.62 5.47
CA GLU A 99 -7.10 -3.99 4.35
C GLU A 99 -8.57 -4.06 4.77
N ARG A 100 -8.85 -4.53 5.99
CA ARG A 100 -10.22 -4.64 6.52
C ARG A 100 -10.82 -3.28 6.89
N MET A 101 -10.05 -2.44 7.56
CA MET A 101 -10.57 -1.22 8.20
C MET A 101 -10.45 0.02 7.33
N CYS A 102 -9.45 0.06 6.45
CA CYS A 102 -9.08 1.26 5.68
C CYS A 102 -9.03 0.98 4.16
N GLY A 103 -9.01 -0.30 3.77
CA GLY A 103 -9.03 -0.74 2.38
C GLY A 103 -10.20 -0.17 1.56
N PRO A 104 -11.46 -0.20 2.02
CA PRO A 104 -12.59 0.30 1.22
C PRO A 104 -12.45 1.77 0.77
N GLU A 105 -12.13 2.65 1.71
CA GLU A 105 -11.90 4.08 1.45
C GLU A 105 -10.65 4.30 0.59
N PHE A 106 -9.56 3.59 0.88
CA PHE A 106 -8.36 3.65 0.07
C PHE A 106 -8.62 3.24 -1.38
N LEU A 107 -9.36 2.14 -1.60
CA LEU A 107 -9.72 1.65 -2.93
C LEU A 107 -10.65 2.60 -3.69
N SER A 108 -11.53 3.30 -2.96
CA SER A 108 -12.38 4.35 -3.52
C SER A 108 -11.56 5.57 -3.96
N CYS A 109 -10.58 6.00 -3.17
CA CYS A 109 -9.71 7.14 -3.49
C CYS A 109 -8.71 6.81 -4.59
N SER A 110 -7.96 5.73 -4.44
CA SER A 110 -6.83 5.36 -5.32
C SER A 110 -7.30 4.87 -6.69
N GLY A 111 -8.37 4.07 -6.74
CA GLY A 111 -8.83 3.40 -7.94
C GLY A 111 -7.87 2.30 -8.41
N ALA A 112 -6.64 2.65 -8.81
CA ALA A 112 -5.58 1.70 -9.13
C ALA A 112 -4.76 1.32 -7.89
N ASN A 113 -4.40 0.05 -7.82
CA ASN A 113 -3.45 -0.51 -6.86
C ASN A 113 -2.76 -1.73 -7.49
N ARG A 114 -1.65 -2.20 -6.91
CA ARG A 114 -0.88 -3.35 -7.41
C ARG A 114 -1.75 -4.58 -7.71
N ARG A 115 -2.72 -4.91 -6.84
CA ARG A 115 -3.64 -6.05 -7.02
C ARG A 115 -4.56 -5.87 -8.22
N ARG A 116 -5.20 -4.71 -8.38
CA ARG A 116 -6.08 -4.39 -9.53
C ARG A 116 -5.32 -4.32 -10.85
N MET A 117 -4.02 -4.09 -10.78
CA MET A 117 -3.12 -4.03 -11.93
C MET A 117 -2.48 -5.37 -12.29
N GLY A 118 -2.77 -6.45 -11.54
CA GLY A 118 -2.13 -7.75 -11.74
C GLY A 118 -0.63 -7.74 -11.43
N VAL A 119 -0.15 -6.85 -10.57
CA VAL A 119 1.27 -6.77 -10.21
C VAL A 119 1.54 -7.66 -8.99
N VAL A 120 2.37 -8.70 -9.17
CA VAL A 120 2.93 -9.46 -8.03
C VAL A 120 3.87 -8.54 -7.26
N SER A 121 3.80 -8.59 -5.93
CA SER A 121 4.48 -7.64 -5.06
C SER A 121 5.16 -8.32 -3.87
N ASP A 122 5.88 -7.54 -3.07
CA ASP A 122 6.48 -7.95 -1.78
C ASP A 122 5.46 -8.39 -0.70
N ILE A 123 4.16 -8.36 -1.00
CA ILE A 123 3.10 -8.94 -0.18
C ILE A 123 2.56 -10.18 -0.91
N GLY A 124 2.82 -11.36 -0.35
CA GLY A 124 2.27 -12.62 -0.84
C GLY A 124 0.75 -12.67 -0.63
N ARG A 125 0.02 -13.17 -1.62
CA ARG A 125 -1.40 -13.49 -1.50
C ARG A 125 -1.65 -14.80 -2.22
N ASP A 126 -2.65 -15.55 -1.75
CA ASP A 126 -3.07 -16.78 -2.41
C ASP A 126 -3.62 -16.48 -3.80
N GLN A 127 -2.91 -16.91 -4.84
CA GLN A 127 -3.29 -16.64 -6.23
C GLN A 127 -4.56 -17.38 -6.65
N ASP A 128 -4.90 -18.48 -5.98
CA ASP A 128 -6.08 -19.28 -6.31
C ASP A 128 -7.38 -18.59 -5.89
N SER A 129 -7.35 -17.81 -4.82
CA SER A 129 -8.48 -16.97 -4.38
C SER A 129 -8.54 -15.59 -5.04
N GLU A 130 -7.49 -15.17 -5.76
CA GLU A 130 -7.48 -13.90 -6.49
C GLU A 130 -8.35 -13.92 -7.76
N GLN A 131 -9.11 -12.84 -7.96
CA GLN A 131 -9.95 -12.68 -9.16
C GLN A 131 -9.12 -12.39 -10.42
N CYS A 132 -7.99 -11.68 -10.27
CA CYS A 132 -7.07 -11.40 -11.35
C CYS A 132 -6.06 -12.55 -11.48
N LYS A 133 -6.26 -13.40 -12.48
CA LYS A 133 -5.37 -14.53 -12.79
C LYS A 133 -4.19 -14.18 -13.68
N VAL A 134 -4.24 -13.03 -14.38
CA VAL A 134 -3.12 -12.52 -15.17
C VAL A 134 -2.25 -11.67 -14.27
N THR A 135 -1.07 -12.18 -13.93
CA THR A 135 -0.09 -11.48 -13.11
C THR A 135 1.14 -11.08 -13.93
N ASP A 136 1.92 -10.10 -13.45
CA ASP A 136 3.17 -9.61 -14.06
C ASP A 136 3.02 -8.81 -15.37
N PHE A 137 1.92 -8.07 -15.52
CA PHE A 137 1.77 -7.11 -16.62
C PHE A 137 2.82 -5.98 -16.50
N ASN A 138 3.62 -5.77 -17.56
CA ASN A 138 4.66 -4.75 -17.57
C ASN A 138 4.10 -3.36 -17.92
N TRP A 139 3.65 -2.65 -16.89
CA TRP A 139 3.17 -1.26 -16.98
C TRP A 139 4.25 -0.23 -17.32
N ALA A 140 5.54 -0.61 -17.32
CA ALA A 140 6.64 0.28 -17.69
C ALA A 140 6.91 0.32 -19.21
N SER A 141 6.28 -0.58 -19.98
CA SER A 141 6.44 -0.69 -21.44
C SER A 141 5.18 -0.33 -22.24
N SER A 142 4.17 0.27 -21.60
CA SER A 142 2.89 0.67 -22.20
C SER A 142 2.75 2.18 -22.31
#